data_AF-A0A6M1SII2-F1
#
_entry.id   AF-A0A6M1SII2-F1
#
_cell.length_a   1.000
_cell.length_b   1.000
_cell.length_c   1.000
_cell.angle_alpha   90.00
_cell.angle_beta   90.00
_cell.angle_gamma   90.00
#
_symmetry.space_group_name_H-M   'P 1'
#
loop_
_entity.id
_entity.type
_entity.pdbx_description
1 polymer ?
#
loop_
_entity_poly.entity_id
_entity_poly.type
_entity_poly.pdbx_seq_one_letter_code
_entity_poly.pdbx_strand_id
1 'polypeptide(L)' 'MVDYKSLQALAAVMEGGGFERAGDLLGLSQSAVSQRIKA' A
#
# COMPACT_ATOMS: atom_id res chain seq x y z
N MET A 1 -9.13 7.39 -14.71
CA MET A 1 -9.17 5.92 -14.53
C MET A 1 -8.65 5.62 -13.15
N VAL A 2 -9.26 4.71 -12.39
CA VAL A 2 -8.77 4.39 -11.05
C VAL A 2 -7.49 3.55 -11.17
N ASP A 3 -6.44 3.92 -10.43
CA ASP A 3 -5.20 3.14 -10.39
C ASP A 3 -5.36 1.94 -9.45
N TYR A 4 -5.35 0.74 -10.05
CA TYR A 4 -5.53 -0.50 -9.29
C TYR A 4 -4.36 -0.79 -8.34
N LYS A 5 -3.17 -0.25 -8.57
CA LYS A 5 -2.03 -0.44 -7.66
C LYS A 5 -2.19 0.42 -6.41
N SER A 6 -2.76 1.62 -6.52
CA SER A 6 -3.13 2.45 -5.39
C SER A 6 -4.24 1.81 -4.55
N LEU A 7 -5.25 1.21 -5.20
CA LEU A 7 -6.28 0.43 -4.50
C LEU A 7 -5.71 -0.81 -3.82
N GLN A 8 -4.83 -1.56 -4.48
CA GLN A 8 -4.16 -2.73 -3.90
C GLN A 8 -3.30 -2.33 -2.69
N ALA A 9 -2.56 -1.22 -2.78
CA ALA A 9 -1.79 -0.70 -1.67
C ALA A 9 -2.68 -0.32 -0.48
N LEU A 10 -3.82 0.33 -0.74
CA LEU A 10 -4.78 0.69 0.30
C LEU A 10 -5.38 -0.57 0.97
N ALA A 11 -5.77 -1.57 0.19
CA ALA A 11 -6.30 -2.84 0.71
C ALA A 11 -5.28 -3.53 1.63
N ALA A 12 -4.02 -3.63 1.19
CA ALA A 12 -2.95 -4.23 2.00
C ALA A 12 -2.72 -3.49 3.32
N VAL A 13 -2.88 -2.16 3.36
CA VAL A 13 -2.80 -1.36 4.61
C VAL A 13 -3.95 -1.67 5.55
N MET A 14 -5.18 -1.82 5.02
CA MET A 14 -6.35 -2.15 5.83
C MET A 14 -6.28 -3.57 6.39
N GLU A 15 -5.86 -4.55 5.59
CA GLU A 15 -5.71 -5.96 5.98
C GLU A 15 -4.53 -6.16 6.94
N GLY A 16 -3.39 -5.52 6.65
CA GLY A 16 -2.19 -5.58 7.49
C GLY A 16 -2.25 -4.70 8.74
N GLY A 17 -3.24 -3.79 8.84
CA GLY A 17 -3.39 -2.86 9.96
C GLY A 17 -2.27 -1.81 10.06
N GLY A 18 -1.62 -1.46 8.95
CA GLY A 18 -0.56 -0.45 8.91
C GLY A 18 0.33 -0.51 7.68
N PHE A 19 1.04 0.59 7.41
CA PHE A 19 1.89 0.73 6.22
C PHE A 19 3.14 -0.15 6.23
N GLU A 20 3.70 -0.45 7.41
CA GLU A 20 4.88 -1.31 7.52
C GLU A 20 4.54 -2.74 7.10
N ARG A 21 3.50 -3.33 7.70
CA ARG A 21 2.98 -4.66 7.33
C ARG A 21 2.51 -4.73 5.88
N ALA A 22 1.90 -3.66 5.36
CA ALA A 22 1.56 -3.60 3.94
C ALA A 22 2.80 -3.59 3.03
N GLY A 23 3.89 -2.97 3.47
CA GLY A 23 5.19 -3.04 2.81
C GLY A 23 5.71 -4.48 2.74
N ASP A 24 5.67 -5.20 3.86
CA ASP A 24 6.06 -6.61 3.93
C ASP A 24 5.21 -7.49 3.01
N LEU A 25 3.88 -7.29 2.98
CA LEU A 25 2.95 -8.04 2.13
C LEU A 25 3.17 -7.79 0.63
N LEU A 26 3.60 -6.57 0.26
CA LEU A 26 3.75 -6.15 -1.14
C LEU A 26 5.20 -6.17 -1.64
N GLY A 27 6.17 -6.49 -0.77
CA GLY A 27 7.60 -6.42 -1.10
C GLY A 27 8.09 -5.00 -1.39
N LEU A 28 7.59 -4.02 -0.64
CA LEU A 28 7.88 -2.59 -0.81
C LEU A 28 8.30 -1.96 0.52
N SER A 29 8.98 -0.82 0.46
CA SER A 29 9.15 -0.01 1.67
C SER A 29 7.79 0.57 2.11
N GLN A 30 7.65 0.77 3.42
CA GLN A 30 6.52 1.49 4.03
C GLN A 30 6.24 2.82 3.29
N SER A 31 7.28 3.59 2.99
CA SER A 31 7.16 4.89 2.30
C SER A 31 6.70 4.75 0.85
N ALA A 32 7.11 3.71 0.13
CA ALA A 32 6.64 3.43 -1.23
C ALA A 32 5.14 3.09 -1.26
N VAL A 33 4.64 2.35 -0.26
CA VAL A 33 3.21 2.09 -0.09
C VAL A 33 2.44 3.40 0.13
N SER A 34 2.94 4.25 1.05
CA SER A 34 2.31 5.55 1.35
C SER A 34 2.26 6.48 0.12
N GLN A 35 3.36 6.56 -0.63
CA GLN A 35 3.42 7.38 -1.84
C GLN A 35 2.48 6.86 -2.92
N ARG A 36 2.38 5.54 -3.10
CA ARG A 36 1.47 4.93 -4.06
C ARG A 36 0.00 5.25 -3.76
N ILE A 37 -0.39 5.31 -2.49
CA ILE A 37 -1.77 5.66 -2.10
C ILE A 37 -2.06 7.16 -2.28
N LYS A 38 -1.05 8.02 -2.10
CA LYS A 38 -1.20 9.48 -2.24
C LYS A 38 -1.24 9.98 -3.69
N ALA A 39 -0.61 9.26 -4.61
CA ALA A 39 -0.56 9.58 -6.03
C ALA A 39 -1.91 9.35 -6.72
#